data_AF-A0A8S9MXC7-F1
#
_entry.id   AF-A0A8S9MXC7-F1
#
_cell.length_a   1.000
_cell.length_b   1.000
_cell.length_c   1.000
_cell.angle_alpha   90.00
_cell.angle_beta   90.00
_cell.angle_gamma   90.00
#
_symmetry.space_group_name_H-M   'P 1'
#
loop_
_entity.id
_entity.type
_entity.pdbx_description
1 polymer ?
#
loop_
_entity_poly.entity_id
_entity_poly.type
_entity_poly.pdbx_seq_one_letter_code
_entity_poly.pdbx_strand_id
1 'polypeptide(L)'
;MIFVPCYSHERLFDGKTLYAGKELWKETLPFQSGSRVYRLEGLKSNSWYEVKISYPASIPALFSLQLLRDGEVGLKLNQMRRLLNTEKLIFKSESFENKEGLYVLVTVEPEGIVAIPNFKERSFIIYNIVCEEQLLGIAYSCWSVVVLIVLCLVVALVLPRFLPSHLLFKDGDRDR
;
A
#
# COMPACT_ATOMS: atom_id res chain seq x y z
N MET A 1 -12.99 23.34 32.39
CA MET A 1 -14.00 23.05 31.35
C MET A 1 -13.29 23.21 30.01
N ILE A 2 -12.73 22.13 29.48
CA ILE A 2 -11.87 22.18 28.30
C ILE A 2 -12.78 22.15 27.06
N PHE A 3 -12.76 23.25 26.32
CA PHE A 3 -13.43 23.36 25.03
C PHE A 3 -12.75 22.39 24.06
N VAL A 4 -13.44 21.29 23.73
CA VAL A 4 -13.09 20.45 22.58
C VAL A 4 -13.67 21.16 21.36
N PRO A 5 -12.86 21.71 20.44
CA PRO A 5 -13.41 22.29 19.23
C PRO A 5 -13.99 21.14 18.39
N CYS A 6 -15.32 21.11 18.31
CA CYS A 6 -16.06 20.29 17.36
C CYS A 6 -15.72 20.83 15.96
N TYR A 7 -14.78 20.16 15.29
CA TYR A 7 -14.44 20.46 13.90
C TYR A 7 -15.66 20.19 13.04
N SER A 8 -16.06 21.22 12.30
CA SER A 8 -17.22 21.26 11.43
C SER A 8 -17.23 20.11 10.42
N HIS A 9 -18.35 19.38 10.42
CA HIS A 9 -18.65 18.18 9.64
C HIS A 9 -18.60 18.38 8.10
N GLU A 10 -18.50 19.63 7.62
CA GLU A 10 -18.64 19.99 6.20
C GLU A 10 -17.30 20.10 5.43
N ARG A 11 -16.13 20.11 6.10
CA ARG A 11 -14.82 20.10 5.41
C ARG A 11 -14.17 18.72 5.30
N LEU A 12 -14.78 17.69 5.88
CA LEU A 12 -14.23 16.32 5.91
C LEU A 12 -14.19 15.67 4.51
N PHE A 13 -14.96 16.21 3.56
CA PHE A 13 -15.12 15.68 2.20
C PHE A 13 -14.67 16.65 1.10
N ASP A 14 -13.49 17.29 1.24
CA ASP A 14 -12.71 17.67 0.05
C ASP A 14 -12.12 16.38 -0.56
N GLY A 15 -13.02 15.52 -1.03
CA GLY A 15 -12.78 14.10 -1.24
C GLY A 15 -12.01 13.87 -2.53
N LYS A 16 -10.69 13.71 -2.41
CA LYS A 16 -9.87 13.30 -3.55
C LYS A 16 -10.18 11.83 -3.87
N THR A 17 -10.32 11.52 -5.16
CA THR A 17 -10.63 10.15 -5.57
C THR A 17 -9.35 9.35 -5.77
N LEU A 18 -9.29 8.15 -5.18
CA LEU A 18 -8.23 7.18 -5.34
C LEU A 18 -8.77 5.99 -6.14
N TYR A 19 -8.33 5.91 -7.41
CA TYR A 19 -8.72 4.82 -8.30
C TYR A 19 -7.87 3.57 -8.05
N ALA A 20 -8.49 2.39 -8.03
CA ALA A 20 -7.78 1.12 -7.98
C ALA A 20 -6.77 1.00 -9.14
N GLY A 21 -5.54 0.62 -8.82
CA GLY A 21 -4.41 0.50 -9.74
C GLY A 21 -3.75 1.83 -10.12
N LYS A 22 -4.20 2.98 -9.59
CA LYS A 22 -3.62 4.30 -9.89
C LYS A 22 -3.02 4.92 -8.65
N GLU A 23 -1.71 5.16 -8.70
CA GLU A 23 -0.98 5.87 -7.64
C GLU A 23 -1.21 7.39 -7.75
N LEU A 24 -1.47 8.02 -6.60
CA LEU A 24 -1.43 9.46 -6.42
C LEU A 24 -0.06 9.85 -5.86
N TRP A 25 0.60 10.76 -6.57
CA TRP A 25 1.99 11.14 -6.32
C TRP A 25 2.07 12.51 -5.66
N LYS A 26 3.00 12.64 -4.70
CA LYS A 26 3.34 13.91 -4.06
C LYS A 26 2.13 14.60 -3.41
N GLU A 27 1.25 13.82 -2.79
CA GLU A 27 0.19 14.36 -1.95
C GLU A 27 0.78 15.08 -0.75
N THR A 28 0.09 16.11 -0.26
CA THR A 28 0.54 16.91 0.87
C THR A 28 -0.52 16.96 1.96
N LEU A 29 -0.10 16.74 3.20
CA LEU A 29 -0.92 16.89 4.40
C LEU A 29 -0.25 17.85 5.39
N PRO A 30 -1.01 18.62 6.18
CA PRO A 30 -0.46 19.33 7.32
C PRO A 30 0.23 18.33 8.26
N PHE A 31 1.45 18.65 8.68
CA PHE A 31 2.23 17.72 9.51
C PHE A 31 1.68 17.61 10.93
N GLN A 32 1.14 18.72 11.46
CA GLN A 32 0.51 18.76 12.78
C GLN A 32 -0.97 18.37 12.66
N SER A 33 -1.29 17.12 12.99
CA SER A 33 -2.65 16.58 13.03
C SER A 33 -3.41 16.69 11.70
N GLY A 34 -2.71 16.51 10.57
CA GLY A 34 -3.34 16.51 9.26
C GLY A 34 -4.21 15.28 9.04
N SER A 35 -5.33 15.46 8.36
CA SER A 35 -6.17 14.37 7.90
C SER A 35 -6.73 14.64 6.51
N ARG A 36 -6.98 13.57 5.74
CA ARG A 36 -7.64 13.63 4.44
C ARG A 36 -8.39 12.34 4.17
N VAL A 37 -9.58 12.48 3.58
CA VAL A 37 -10.40 11.37 3.13
C VAL A 37 -10.23 11.18 1.63
N TYR A 38 -10.01 9.93 1.23
CA TYR A 38 -9.97 9.50 -0.17
C TYR A 38 -11.18 8.65 -0.48
N ARG A 39 -11.93 8.99 -1.53
CA ARG A 39 -12.99 8.13 -2.06
C ARG A 39 -12.37 7.05 -2.93
N LEU A 40 -12.66 5.78 -2.64
CA LEU A 40 -12.18 4.66 -3.43
C LEU A 40 -13.11 4.41 -4.62
N GLU A 41 -12.56 4.40 -5.82
CA GLU A 41 -13.30 4.12 -7.06
C GLU A 41 -12.60 3.06 -7.91
N GLY A 42 -13.36 2.42 -8.81
CA GLY A 42 -12.84 1.36 -9.69
C GLY A 42 -12.62 0.00 -8.99
N LEU A 43 -13.24 -0.20 -7.82
CA LEU A 43 -13.19 -1.45 -7.08
C LEU A 43 -14.09 -2.53 -7.75
N LYS A 44 -13.64 -3.78 -7.73
CA LYS A 44 -14.35 -4.97 -8.20
C LYS A 44 -15.00 -5.69 -7.02
N SER A 45 -16.15 -6.31 -7.26
CA SER A 45 -16.90 -7.07 -6.25
C SER A 45 -16.09 -8.27 -5.77
N ASN A 46 -16.12 -8.54 -4.45
CA ASN A 46 -15.52 -9.72 -3.83
C ASN A 46 -13.99 -9.85 -4.04
N SER A 47 -13.31 -8.77 -4.46
CA SER A 47 -11.85 -8.70 -4.59
C SER A 47 -11.20 -8.15 -3.31
N TRP A 48 -9.96 -8.56 -3.09
CA TRP A 48 -9.11 -8.01 -2.02
C TRP A 48 -8.37 -6.78 -2.54
N TYR A 49 -8.24 -5.78 -1.68
CA TYR A 49 -7.56 -4.53 -1.98
C TYR A 49 -6.57 -4.18 -0.89
N GLU A 50 -5.51 -3.51 -1.29
CA GLU A 50 -4.46 -3.03 -0.42
C GLU A 50 -4.20 -1.56 -0.68
N VAL A 51 -4.34 -0.73 0.35
CA VAL A 51 -3.99 0.69 0.31
C VAL A 51 -2.66 0.86 1.00
N LYS A 52 -1.72 1.51 0.30
CA LYS A 52 -0.35 1.72 0.78
C LYS A 52 -0.05 3.21 0.79
N ILE A 53 0.65 3.65 1.83
CA ILE A 53 1.25 4.97 1.90
C ILE A 53 2.76 4.83 1.98
N SER A 54 3.47 5.64 1.20
CA SER A 54 4.92 5.79 1.29
C SER A 54 5.29 7.27 1.49
N TYR A 55 6.27 7.50 2.36
CA TYR A 55 6.75 8.84 2.69
C TYR A 55 8.25 8.79 3.04
N PRO A 56 8.96 9.95 3.01
CA PRO A 56 10.39 9.98 3.29
C PRO A 56 10.73 9.51 4.70
N ALA A 57 11.65 8.54 4.81
CA ALA A 57 12.10 8.01 6.10
C ALA A 57 12.87 9.01 6.98
N SER A 58 13.31 10.14 6.43
CA SER A 58 14.00 11.21 7.16
C SER A 58 13.07 12.12 7.95
N ILE A 59 11.75 11.96 7.81
CA ILE A 59 10.75 12.74 8.54
C ILE A 59 10.10 11.80 9.55
N PRO A 60 10.19 12.09 10.85
CA PRO A 60 9.62 11.22 11.86
C PRO A 60 8.11 11.48 11.94
N ALA A 61 7.35 10.69 11.19
CA ALA A 61 5.92 10.82 11.00
C ALA A 61 5.25 9.46 11.18
N LEU A 62 4.10 9.48 11.83
CA LEU A 62 3.21 8.34 11.98
C LEU A 62 1.98 8.59 11.10
N PHE A 63 1.80 7.76 10.07
CA PHE A 63 0.55 7.75 9.32
C PHE A 63 -0.40 6.72 9.92
N SER A 64 -1.70 6.96 9.80
CA SER A 64 -2.72 5.95 10.09
C SER A 64 -3.75 5.88 8.96
N LEU A 65 -4.17 4.67 8.65
CA LEU A 65 -5.15 4.37 7.60
C LEU A 65 -6.39 3.74 8.24
N GLN A 66 -7.56 4.30 7.95
CA GLN A 66 -8.85 3.77 8.43
C GLN A 66 -9.81 3.64 7.26
N LEU A 67 -10.51 2.51 7.18
CA LEU A 67 -11.54 2.28 6.17
C LEU A 67 -12.87 2.83 6.68
N LEU A 68 -13.49 3.73 5.94
CA LEU A 68 -14.82 4.27 6.27
C LEU A 68 -15.85 3.72 5.28
N ARG A 69 -17.01 3.32 5.79
CA ARG A 69 -18.20 2.99 5.01
C ARG A 69 -19.27 4.01 5.39
N ASP A 70 -19.77 4.75 4.40
CA ASP A 70 -20.81 5.78 4.57
C ASP A 70 -20.55 6.82 5.69
N GLY A 71 -19.30 7.28 5.84
CA GLY A 71 -18.94 8.29 6.84
C GLY A 71 -18.90 7.77 8.30
N GLU A 72 -19.34 6.54 8.53
CA GLU A 72 -19.12 5.85 9.79
C GLU A 72 -17.71 5.25 9.81
N VAL A 73 -17.06 5.35 10.97
CA VAL A 73 -15.70 4.84 11.20
C VAL A 73 -15.76 3.32 11.22
N GLY A 74 -15.65 2.74 10.03
CA GLY A 74 -15.50 1.31 9.81
C GLY A 74 -14.24 0.80 10.48
N LEU A 75 -14.36 -0.40 11.06
CA LEU A 75 -13.36 -1.21 11.75
C LEU A 75 -11.92 -0.69 11.62
N LYS A 76 -11.33 -0.30 12.76
CA LYS A 76 -9.90 -0.07 12.96
C LYS A 76 -9.18 -1.41 12.67
N LEU A 77 -8.93 -1.68 11.40
CA LEU A 77 -8.41 -2.97 10.94
C LEU A 77 -6.96 -3.07 11.40
N ASN A 78 -6.77 -3.97 12.36
CA ASN A 78 -5.53 -4.51 12.93
C ASN A 78 -4.27 -3.81 12.41
N GLN A 79 -3.76 -2.87 13.22
CA GLN A 79 -2.45 -2.29 13.04
C GLN A 79 -1.42 -3.42 13.26
N MET A 80 -1.11 -4.16 12.20
CA MET A 80 -0.02 -5.12 12.24
C MET A 80 1.28 -4.39 12.59
N ARG A 81 2.19 -5.08 13.27
CA ARG A 81 3.50 -4.53 13.64
C ARG A 81 4.18 -3.94 12.40
N ARG A 82 4.48 -2.63 12.46
CA ARG A 82 5.14 -1.88 11.37
C ARG A 82 6.51 -2.50 11.11
N LEU A 83 6.72 -2.99 9.89
CA LEU A 83 8.03 -3.51 9.46
C LEU A 83 8.89 -2.40 8.85
N LEU A 84 8.27 -1.34 8.30
CA LEU A 84 8.92 -0.20 7.63
C LEU A 84 8.13 1.10 7.86
N ASN A 85 8.68 2.23 7.38
CA ASN A 85 7.99 3.54 7.28
C ASN A 85 6.96 3.55 6.14
N THR A 86 6.07 2.56 6.14
CA THR A 86 5.00 2.38 5.17
C THR A 86 3.77 1.89 5.91
N GLU A 87 2.65 2.59 5.74
CA GLU A 87 1.38 2.13 6.27
C GLU A 87 0.63 1.34 5.21
N LYS A 88 0.01 0.24 5.66
CA LYS A 88 -0.70 -0.69 4.79
C LYS A 88 -2.04 -1.06 5.42
N LEU A 89 -3.09 -0.92 4.63
CA LEU A 89 -4.45 -1.34 4.97
C LEU A 89 -4.91 -2.37 3.94
N ILE A 90 -5.27 -3.57 4.37
CA ILE A 90 -5.88 -4.59 3.51
C ILE A 90 -7.36 -4.68 3.86
N PHE A 91 -8.22 -4.65 2.85
CA PHE A 91 -9.65 -4.88 3.02
C PHE A 91 -10.21 -5.70 1.86
N LYS A 92 -11.38 -6.29 2.08
CA LYS A 92 -12.13 -7.01 1.05
C LYS A 92 -13.31 -6.15 0.62
N SER A 93 -13.47 -5.97 -0.69
CA SER A 93 -14.68 -5.32 -1.22
C SER A 93 -15.83 -6.32 -1.15
N GLU A 94 -16.87 -6.03 -0.39
CA GLU A 94 -18.12 -6.82 -0.41
C GLU A 94 -18.91 -6.52 -1.69
N SER A 95 -19.90 -7.36 -2.00
CA SER A 95 -20.76 -7.19 -3.18
C SER A 95 -21.47 -5.83 -3.16
N PHE A 96 -21.39 -5.07 -4.26
CA PHE A 96 -22.01 -3.75 -4.42
C PHE A 96 -23.55 -3.82 -4.57
N GLU A 97 -24.24 -4.55 -3.71
CA GLU A 97 -25.71 -4.49 -3.68
C GLU A 97 -26.21 -3.17 -3.06
N ASN A 98 -25.39 -2.54 -2.21
CA ASN A 98 -25.58 -1.16 -1.77
C ASN A 98 -24.59 -0.23 -2.48
N LYS A 99 -25.12 0.86 -3.06
CA LYS A 99 -24.37 1.97 -3.70
C LYS A 99 -23.58 2.82 -2.68
N GLU A 100 -23.17 2.22 -1.57
CA GLU A 100 -22.44 2.88 -0.49
C GLU A 100 -20.99 3.11 -0.93
N GLY A 101 -20.53 4.35 -0.82
CA GLY A 101 -19.16 4.72 -1.14
C GLY A 101 -18.18 4.16 -0.09
N LEU A 102 -17.07 3.61 -0.56
CA LEU A 102 -15.97 3.19 0.30
C LEU A 102 -14.94 4.32 0.35
N TYR A 103 -14.47 4.67 1.56
CA TYR A 103 -13.51 5.75 1.74
C TYR A 103 -12.34 5.28 2.60
N VAL A 104 -11.21 5.97 2.46
CA VAL A 104 -10.03 5.79 3.29
C VAL A 104 -9.68 7.11 3.94
N LEU A 105 -9.72 7.13 5.27
CA LEU A 105 -9.19 8.23 6.05
C LEU A 105 -7.70 8.01 6.28
N VAL A 106 -6.92 9.00 5.86
CA VAL A 106 -5.49 9.12 6.12
C VAL A 106 -5.31 10.17 7.19
N THR A 107 -4.65 9.83 8.29
CA THR A 107 -4.20 10.80 9.29
C THR A 107 -2.69 10.78 9.41
N VAL A 108 -2.11 11.91 9.81
CA VAL A 108 -0.70 12.01 10.13
C VAL A 108 -0.51 12.66 11.50
N GLU A 109 0.36 12.05 12.29
CA GLU A 109 0.81 12.54 13.59
C GLU A 109 2.34 12.62 13.59
N PRO A 110 2.95 13.63 14.23
CA PRO A 110 4.39 13.69 14.40
C PRO A 110 4.85 12.57 15.33
N GLU A 111 5.90 11.85 14.94
CA GLU A 111 6.52 10.81 15.77
C GLU A 111 7.82 11.37 16.38
N GLY A 112 8.02 11.25 17.69
CA GLY A 112 9.25 11.68 18.35
C GLY A 112 9.31 13.17 18.76
N ILE A 113 10.44 13.55 19.37
CA ILE A 113 10.70 14.88 19.93
C ILE A 113 11.79 15.55 19.10
N VAL A 114 11.57 16.80 18.70
CA VAL A 114 12.58 17.59 17.97
C VAL A 114 13.77 17.86 18.89
N ALA A 115 14.95 17.36 18.50
CA ALA A 115 16.18 17.52 19.28
C ALA A 115 16.66 18.97 19.38
N ILE A 116 16.22 19.85 18.46
CA ILE A 116 16.63 21.25 18.39
C ILE A 116 15.51 22.15 18.94
N PRO A 117 15.65 22.72 20.14
CA PRO A 117 14.68 23.68 20.66
C PRO A 117 14.63 24.91 19.74
N ASN A 118 13.42 25.42 19.47
CA ASN A 118 13.11 26.58 18.61
C ASN A 118 13.24 26.38 17.08
N PHE A 119 13.51 25.18 16.59
CA PHE A 119 13.40 24.91 15.16
C PHE A 119 11.92 24.75 14.78
N LYS A 120 11.46 25.49 13.76
CA LYS A 120 10.10 25.30 13.24
C LYS A 120 10.02 23.91 12.61
N GLU A 121 9.18 23.05 13.17
CA GLU A 121 8.80 21.79 12.54
C GLU A 121 8.26 22.05 11.13
N ARG A 122 8.41 21.05 10.25
CA ARG A 122 7.88 21.14 8.89
C ARG A 122 6.36 21.32 8.98
N SER A 123 5.82 22.26 8.21
CA SER A 123 4.38 22.52 8.19
C SER A 123 3.59 21.45 7.42
N PHE A 124 4.22 20.82 6.43
CA PHE A 124 3.60 19.81 5.57
C PHE A 124 4.51 18.60 5.37
N ILE A 125 3.88 17.45 5.16
CA ILE A 125 4.53 16.21 4.73
C ILE A 125 4.07 15.83 3.33
N ILE A 126 5.01 15.33 2.53
CA ILE A 126 4.75 14.82 1.19
C ILE A 126 4.71 13.29 1.26
N TYR A 127 3.72 12.69 0.62
CA TYR A 127 3.54 11.24 0.57
C TYR A 127 2.94 10.80 -0.76
N ASN A 128 3.08 9.52 -1.08
CA ASN A 128 2.33 8.88 -2.15
C ASN A 128 1.30 7.94 -1.55
N ILE A 129 0.19 7.74 -2.26
CA ILE A 129 -0.85 6.79 -1.88
C ILE A 129 -1.34 6.01 -3.10
N VAL A 130 -1.50 4.70 -2.94
CA VAL A 130 -2.01 3.81 -3.99
C VAL A 130 -3.01 2.82 -3.40
N CYS A 131 -4.02 2.47 -4.18
CA CYS A 131 -4.92 1.35 -3.92
C CYS A 131 -4.67 0.28 -4.98
N GLU A 132 -4.23 -0.92 -4.60
CA GLU A 132 -3.96 -2.03 -5.52
C GLU A 132 -4.91 -3.20 -5.28
N GLU A 133 -5.29 -3.89 -6.35
CA GLU A 133 -6.01 -5.17 -6.26
C GLU A 133 -5.03 -6.29 -5.90
N GLN A 134 -5.42 -7.13 -4.95
CA GLN A 134 -4.65 -8.29 -4.48
C GLN A 134 -5.33 -9.58 -4.93
N LEU A 135 -4.55 -10.49 -5.50
CA LEU A 135 -4.98 -11.84 -5.85
C LEU A 135 -4.04 -12.85 -5.20
N LEU A 136 -4.58 -13.76 -4.36
CA LEU A 136 -3.82 -14.75 -3.60
C LEU A 136 -2.69 -14.13 -2.72
N GLY A 137 -2.90 -12.92 -2.22
CA GLY A 137 -1.89 -12.22 -1.42
C GLY A 137 -0.76 -11.60 -2.24
N ILE A 138 -0.85 -11.60 -3.57
CA ILE A 138 0.09 -10.96 -4.49
C ILE A 138 -0.61 -9.79 -5.20
N ALA A 139 0.10 -8.67 -5.37
CA ALA A 139 -0.41 -7.52 -6.11
C ALA A 139 -0.65 -7.88 -7.57
N TYR A 140 -1.77 -7.44 -8.14
CA TYR A 140 -2.13 -7.74 -9.52
C TYR A 140 -1.05 -7.30 -10.53
N SER A 141 -0.39 -6.17 -10.25
CA SER A 141 0.73 -5.62 -11.04
C SER A 141 1.92 -6.58 -11.16
N CYS A 142 2.08 -7.55 -10.25
CA CYS A 142 3.23 -8.46 -10.19
C CYS A 142 2.99 -9.84 -10.87
N TRP A 143 1.82 -10.09 -11.46
CA TRP A 143 1.49 -11.40 -12.06
C TRP A 143 2.37 -11.77 -13.25
N SER A 144 2.88 -10.79 -13.99
CA SER A 144 3.82 -11.02 -15.09
C SER A 144 5.09 -11.72 -14.61
N VAL A 145 5.57 -11.40 -13.40
CA VAL A 145 6.75 -12.03 -12.80
C VAL A 145 6.46 -13.48 -12.45
N VAL A 146 5.27 -13.78 -11.93
CA VAL A 146 4.85 -15.16 -11.63
C VAL A 146 4.84 -16.00 -12.91
N VAL A 147 4.28 -15.48 -14.00
CA VAL A 147 4.27 -16.16 -15.30
C VAL A 147 5.70 -16.41 -15.81
N LEU A 148 6.58 -15.42 -15.69
CA LEU A 148 7.99 -15.56 -16.09
C LEU A 148 8.71 -16.64 -15.29
N ILE A 149 8.52 -16.70 -13.98
CA ILE A 149 9.11 -17.74 -13.12
C ILE A 149 8.64 -19.13 -13.54
N VAL A 150 7.33 -19.30 -13.80
CA VAL A 150 6.78 -20.58 -14.26
C VAL A 150 7.39 -20.97 -15.61
N LEU A 151 7.53 -20.03 -16.54
CA LEU A 151 8.17 -20.28 -17.83
C LEU A 151 9.62 -20.73 -17.66
N CYS A 152 10.40 -20.04 -16.80
CA CYS A 152 11.77 -20.42 -16.49
C CYS A 152 11.86 -21.84 -15.90
N LEU A 153 10.95 -22.20 -15.00
CA LEU A 153 10.89 -23.55 -14.43
C LEU A 153 10.57 -24.61 -15.48
N VAL A 154 9.63 -24.34 -16.40
CA VAL A 154 9.31 -25.26 -17.51
C VAL A 154 10.53 -25.46 -18.40
N VAL A 155 11.22 -24.37 -18.80
CA VAL A 155 12.44 -24.46 -19.61
C VAL A 155 13.52 -25.25 -18.87
N ALA A 156 13.75 -24.99 -17.59
CA ALA A 156 14.76 -25.70 -16.79
C ALA A 156 14.48 -27.20 -16.68
N LEU A 157 13.21 -27.63 -16.68
CA LEU A 157 12.82 -29.04 -16.66
C LEU A 157 12.88 -29.70 -18.03
N VAL A 158 12.66 -28.93 -19.10
CA VAL A 158 12.60 -29.41 -20.48
C VAL A 158 13.97 -29.43 -21.14
N LEU A 159 14.81 -28.42 -20.91
CA LEU A 159 16.14 -28.27 -21.49
C LEU A 159 17.05 -29.50 -21.26
N PRO A 160 17.09 -30.14 -20.07
CA PRO A 160 17.87 -31.36 -19.84
C PRO A 160 17.38 -32.56 -20.66
N ARG A 161 16.12 -32.57 -21.10
CA ARG A 161 15.55 -33.66 -21.92
C ARG A 161 15.91 -33.52 -23.41
N PHE A 162 16.15 -32.28 -23.86
CA PHE A 162 16.54 -31.98 -25.23
C PHE A 162 18.06 -31.87 -25.41
N LEU A 163 18.82 -31.68 -24.33
CA LEU A 163 20.27 -31.80 -24.37
C LEU A 163 20.66 -33.27 -24.47
N PRO A 164 21.27 -33.70 -25.58
CA PRO A 164 21.70 -35.07 -25.72
C PRO A 164 22.84 -35.36 -24.73
N SER A 165 22.82 -36.53 -24.11
CA SER A 165 23.77 -36.99 -23.09
C SER A 165 25.25 -37.00 -23.54
N HIS A 166 25.53 -36.75 -24.83
CA HIS A 166 26.89 -36.67 -25.38
C HIS A 166 27.62 -35.35 -25.12
N LEU A 167 26.96 -34.29 -24.64
CA LEU A 167 27.64 -33.07 -24.17
C LEU A 167 27.93 -33.08 -22.66
N LEU A 168 27.34 -34.05 -21.94
CA LEU A 168 27.60 -34.29 -20.51
C LEU A 168 28.76 -35.26 -20.26
N PHE A 169 29.27 -35.92 -21.31
CA PHE A 169 30.44 -36.77 -21.24
C PHE A 169 31.38 -36.48 -22.41
N LYS A 170 32.48 -35.77 -22.11
CA LYS A 170 33.72 -35.94 -22.87
C LYS A 170 34.88 -36.08 -21.88
N ASP A 171 35.02 -37.35 -21.57
CA ASP A 171 36.11 -38.14 -20.98
C ASP A 171 37.53 -37.57 -21.00
N GLY A 172 38.35 -38.12 -20.10
CA GLY A 172 39.77 -38.34 -20.38
C GLY A 172 40.73 -37.86 -19.31
N ASP A 173 40.79 -38.63 -18.21
CA ASP A 173 42.05 -39.19 -17.70
C ASP A 173 43.31 -38.72 -18.46
N ARG A 174 44.19 -37.98 -17.78
CA ARG A 174 45.55 -37.74 -18.27
C ARG A 174 46.53 -38.10 -17.16
N ASP A 175 46.72 -39.41 -17.10
CA ASP A 175 47.90 -40.18 -16.77
C ASP A 175 48.62 -39.97 -15.41
N ARG A 176 48.85 -41.15 -14.83
CA ARG A 176 49.90 -41.55 -13.89
C ARG A 176 51.22 -40.78 -13.96
#